data_AF-A0AA36H441-F1
#
_entry.id   AF-A0AA36H441-F1
#
_cell.length_a   1.000
_cell.length_b   1.000
_cell.length_c   1.000
_cell.angle_alpha   90.00
_cell.angle_beta   90.00
_cell.angle_gamma   90.00
#
_symmetry.space_group_name_H-M   'P 1'
#
loop_
_entity.id
_entity.type
_entity.pdbx_description
1 polymer ?
#
loop_
_entity_poly.entity_id
_entity_poly.type
_entity_poly.pdbx_seq_one_letter_code
_entity_poly.pdbx_strand_id
1 'polypeptide(L)'
;MTRALWYCLLTFSFIDRTETSPDEPQLTFEDLYQYGKYDYTDKNWPSCVAFMRRAMEDFQYFEDELVWCRRKCTQQVESPDASSFSQMHAHSERAICLLRCKRDKFTENRPPLKKMNTFYDFLERKPYLYLHICYWKMGELGMAVKNAYTYLVKNPDHKDTLDGLAFYMEQPGYDDSMLVDLLRRPYEEKYISGVKAYNEEDWNRCVNDLESSLEKTLEEDQRCRLLCEDKIDWSAVDGNPELDVLMTSMQASVVRCQHNCLYQLGLINGHNVGHLLASHFEYLHFCYYKLMRGTEAARSVANFLLFDKDPLMQRNKYSYSRQFNKDELFEPDQRIVEVYKQRTLEERYLKFIEEKFKFVNNEFPPEMQDDRKKFDDSISIEDKFDYAAVGKLLSQTECKALRSSFPDPHSEQILKELEERIEILWPTAKFTDRACSRESRTAACSRAVVLSIENDDCSEWLGAMHTGCAIVFCT
;
A
#
# COMPACT_ATOMS: atom_id res chain seq x y z
N MET A 1 -52.22 -29.21 -44.21
CA MET A 1 -52.57 -28.73 -42.86
C MET A 1 -51.57 -29.31 -41.87
N THR A 2 -50.73 -28.41 -41.32
CA THR A 2 -49.99 -28.48 -40.04
C THR A 2 -49.21 -29.75 -39.68
N ARG A 3 -47.89 -29.73 -39.91
CA ARG A 3 -46.88 -30.49 -39.14
C ARG A 3 -46.15 -29.51 -38.22
N ALA A 4 -46.29 -29.69 -36.91
CA ALA A 4 -45.53 -28.95 -35.91
C ALA A 4 -44.20 -29.68 -35.64
N LEU A 5 -43.10 -29.02 -35.96
CA LEU A 5 -41.74 -29.41 -35.58
C LEU A 5 -41.33 -28.56 -34.37
N TRP A 6 -41.13 -29.22 -33.23
CA TRP A 6 -40.51 -28.65 -32.04
C TRP A 6 -39.02 -28.42 -32.32
N TYR A 7 -38.59 -27.16 -32.34
CA TYR A 7 -37.19 -26.78 -32.25
C TYR A 7 -36.93 -26.20 -30.85
N CYS A 8 -36.14 -26.91 -30.06
CA CYS A 8 -35.51 -26.38 -28.84
C CYS A 8 -34.46 -25.34 -29.24
N LEU A 9 -34.73 -24.06 -28.97
CA LEU A 9 -33.73 -23.01 -28.98
C LEU A 9 -33.04 -22.97 -27.61
N LEU A 10 -31.78 -23.38 -27.59
CA LEU A 10 -30.82 -23.10 -26.52
C LEU A 10 -30.58 -21.59 -26.49
N THR A 11 -31.20 -20.88 -25.56
CA THR A 11 -30.86 -19.50 -25.26
C THR A 11 -29.59 -19.49 -24.41
N PHE A 12 -28.46 -19.19 -25.05
CA PHE A 12 -27.26 -18.75 -24.35
C PHE A 12 -27.61 -17.47 -23.58
N SER A 13 -27.63 -17.56 -22.25
CA SER A 13 -27.69 -16.40 -21.38
C SER A 13 -26.31 -15.75 -21.42
N PHE A 14 -26.13 -14.76 -22.29
CA PHE A 14 -25.09 -13.76 -22.08
C PHE A 14 -25.46 -13.03 -20.79
N ILE A 15 -24.62 -13.22 -19.77
CA ILE A 15 -24.62 -12.35 -18.61
C ILE A 15 -24.19 -10.97 -19.13
N ASP A 16 -25.17 -10.10 -19.34
CA ASP A 16 -24.91 -8.67 -19.43
C ASP A 16 -24.30 -8.26 -18.09
N ARG A 17 -22.98 -8.07 -18.08
CA ARG A 17 -22.39 -7.09 -17.17
C ARG A 17 -22.91 -5.75 -17.66
N THR A 18 -23.87 -5.19 -16.94
CA THR A 18 -24.28 -3.80 -17.09
C THR A 18 -23.10 -2.91 -16.73
N GLU A 19 -22.26 -2.59 -17.72
CA GLU A 19 -21.39 -1.42 -17.68
C GLU A 19 -22.31 -0.19 -17.64
N THR A 20 -22.11 0.61 -16.60
CA THR A 20 -22.92 1.77 -16.22
C THR A 20 -23.02 2.80 -17.35
N SER A 21 -24.25 3.19 -17.68
CA SER A 21 -24.60 3.96 -18.87
C SER A 21 -24.24 5.46 -18.78
N PRO A 22 -23.83 6.08 -19.91
CA PRO A 22 -23.62 7.51 -20.13
C PRO A 22 -24.95 8.27 -20.37
N ASP A 23 -25.84 8.33 -19.39
CA ASP A 23 -27.24 8.74 -19.64
C ASP A 23 -27.44 10.25 -19.98
N GLU A 24 -26.49 11.13 -19.64
CA GLU A 24 -26.46 12.52 -20.16
C GLU A 24 -25.00 12.98 -20.32
N PRO A 25 -24.42 12.96 -21.53
CA PRO A 25 -23.02 13.32 -21.70
C PRO A 25 -22.73 14.79 -21.35
N GLN A 26 -23.76 15.66 -21.32
CA GLN A 26 -23.65 17.12 -21.13
C GLN A 26 -23.35 17.59 -19.71
N LEU A 27 -23.62 16.77 -18.69
CA LEU A 27 -23.38 17.15 -17.30
C LEU A 27 -22.18 16.36 -16.78
N THR A 28 -21.10 17.08 -16.48
CA THR A 28 -19.89 16.48 -15.88
C THR A 28 -20.09 16.22 -14.39
N PHE A 29 -19.27 15.36 -13.79
CA PHE A 29 -19.26 15.14 -12.35
C PHE A 29 -19.06 16.44 -11.57
N GLU A 30 -18.36 17.43 -12.14
CA GLU A 30 -18.19 18.74 -11.52
C GLU A 30 -19.53 19.49 -11.44
N ASP A 31 -20.27 19.51 -12.54
CA ASP A 31 -21.56 20.20 -12.61
C ASP A 31 -22.60 19.50 -11.70
N LEU A 32 -22.66 18.16 -11.77
CA LEU A 32 -23.52 17.33 -10.93
C LEU A 32 -23.20 17.49 -9.44
N TYR A 33 -21.92 17.52 -9.07
CA TYR A 33 -21.50 17.73 -7.69
C TYR A 33 -21.91 19.12 -7.18
N GLN A 34 -21.79 20.16 -8.01
CA GLN A 34 -22.28 21.49 -7.62
C GLN A 34 -23.80 21.52 -7.44
N TYR A 35 -24.57 20.90 -8.34
CA TYR A 35 -26.02 20.81 -8.17
C TYR A 35 -26.41 20.05 -6.90
N GLY A 36 -25.75 18.93 -6.61
CA GLY A 36 -25.96 18.20 -5.36
C GLY A 36 -25.67 19.06 -4.11
N LYS A 37 -24.67 19.94 -4.16
CA LYS A 37 -24.37 20.88 -3.06
C LYS A 37 -25.41 21.98 -2.91
N TYR A 38 -25.97 22.48 -4.02
CA TYR A 38 -27.08 23.43 -3.97
C TYR A 38 -28.32 22.78 -3.35
N ASP A 39 -28.71 21.60 -3.82
CA ASP A 39 -29.84 20.85 -3.25
C ASP A 39 -29.63 20.47 -1.78
N TYR A 40 -28.40 20.14 -1.38
CA TYR A 40 -28.05 19.96 0.03
C TYR A 40 -28.33 21.23 0.85
N THR A 41 -27.92 22.39 0.34
CA THR A 41 -28.08 23.68 1.01
C THR A 41 -29.57 24.08 1.08
N ASP A 42 -30.31 23.83 0.01
CA ASP A 42 -31.74 24.10 -0.12
C ASP A 42 -32.61 23.04 0.59
N LYS A 43 -31.98 22.03 1.22
CA LYS A 43 -32.64 20.93 1.93
C LYS A 43 -33.54 20.06 1.04
N ASN A 44 -33.25 20.03 -0.25
CA ASN A 44 -33.88 19.15 -1.21
C ASN A 44 -33.15 17.78 -1.23
N TRP A 45 -33.39 16.99 -0.18
CA TRP A 45 -32.66 15.74 0.06
C TRP A 45 -32.74 14.70 -1.08
N PRO A 46 -33.90 14.45 -1.71
CA PRO A 46 -33.99 13.51 -2.83
C PRO A 46 -33.11 13.91 -4.02
N SER A 47 -33.12 15.19 -4.39
CA SER A 47 -32.28 15.67 -5.50
C SER A 47 -30.80 15.73 -5.12
N CYS A 48 -30.46 16.09 -3.87
CA CYS A 48 -29.10 15.96 -3.35
C CYS A 48 -28.54 14.55 -3.59
N VAL A 49 -29.29 13.52 -3.18
CA VAL A 49 -28.88 12.12 -3.37
C VAL A 49 -28.74 11.79 -4.86
N ALA A 50 -29.72 12.17 -5.69
CA ALA A 50 -29.72 11.88 -7.11
C ALA A 50 -28.49 12.47 -7.82
N PHE A 51 -28.21 13.76 -7.61
CA PHE A 51 -27.06 14.43 -8.25
C PHE A 51 -25.72 13.93 -7.72
N MET A 52 -25.58 13.73 -6.40
CA MET A 52 -24.33 13.23 -5.82
C MET A 52 -23.98 11.83 -6.31
N ARG A 53 -24.95 10.92 -6.40
CA ARG A 53 -24.74 9.57 -6.95
C ARG A 53 -24.30 9.62 -8.41
N ARG A 54 -25.00 10.39 -9.24
CA ARG A 54 -24.66 10.55 -10.65
C ARG A 54 -23.26 11.16 -10.83
N ALA A 55 -22.89 12.10 -9.96
CA ALA A 55 -21.55 12.68 -9.97
C ALA A 55 -20.46 11.62 -9.69
N MET A 56 -20.69 10.70 -8.75
CA MET A 56 -19.73 9.62 -8.46
C MET A 56 -19.62 8.61 -9.61
N GLU A 57 -20.74 8.27 -10.24
CA GLU A 57 -20.76 7.39 -11.42
C GLU A 57 -19.98 8.03 -12.60
N ASP A 58 -20.20 9.32 -12.85
CA ASP A 58 -19.47 10.08 -13.88
C ASP A 58 -17.98 10.22 -13.56
N PHE A 59 -17.62 10.42 -12.29
CA PHE A 59 -16.22 10.49 -11.85
C PHE A 59 -15.48 9.16 -12.06
N GLN A 60 -16.12 8.02 -11.73
CA GLN A 60 -15.53 6.71 -11.95
C GLN A 60 -15.29 6.47 -13.44
N TYR A 61 -16.25 6.83 -14.30
CA TYR A 61 -16.07 6.79 -15.74
C TYR A 61 -14.90 7.67 -16.20
N PHE A 62 -14.79 8.90 -15.68
CA PHE A 62 -13.71 9.82 -16.02
C PHE A 62 -12.34 9.21 -15.72
N GLU A 63 -12.16 8.62 -14.52
CA GLU A 63 -10.92 7.92 -14.18
C GLU A 63 -10.66 6.71 -15.08
N ASP A 64 -11.69 5.93 -15.39
CA ASP A 64 -11.57 4.73 -16.23
C ASP A 64 -11.11 5.07 -17.65
N GLU A 65 -11.65 6.13 -18.24
CA GLU A 65 -11.21 6.59 -19.57
C GLU A 65 -9.78 7.14 -19.56
N LEU A 66 -9.36 7.82 -18.48
CA LEU A 66 -7.98 8.26 -18.33
C LEU A 66 -7.01 7.06 -18.24
N VAL A 67 -7.33 6.07 -17.42
CA VAL A 67 -6.54 4.85 -17.27
C VAL A 67 -6.48 4.09 -18.59
N TRP A 68 -7.61 3.96 -19.28
CA TRP A 68 -7.70 3.28 -20.57
C TRP A 68 -6.81 3.95 -21.61
N CYS A 69 -6.91 5.28 -21.76
CA CYS A 69 -6.09 6.03 -22.70
C CYS A 69 -4.61 5.85 -22.43
N ARG A 70 -4.17 5.96 -21.18
CA ARG A 70 -2.75 5.80 -20.83
C ARG A 70 -2.25 4.39 -21.06
N ARG A 71 -2.99 3.37 -20.64
CA ARG A 71 -2.63 1.98 -20.87
C ARG A 71 -2.47 1.67 -22.37
N LYS A 72 -3.46 2.08 -23.16
CA LYS A 72 -3.43 1.92 -24.63
C LYS A 72 -2.22 2.62 -25.23
N CYS A 73 -1.99 3.88 -24.91
CA CYS A 73 -0.91 4.66 -25.51
C CYS A 73 0.48 4.21 -25.08
N THR A 74 0.64 3.69 -23.86
CA THR A 74 1.91 3.10 -23.41
C THR A 74 2.20 1.78 -24.14
N GLN A 75 1.18 0.98 -24.46
CA GLN A 75 1.35 -0.30 -25.17
C GLN A 75 1.56 -0.15 -26.67
N GLN A 76 1.10 0.95 -27.29
CA GLN A 76 1.19 1.17 -28.73
C GLN A 76 2.53 1.74 -29.20
N VAL A 77 3.28 2.37 -28.29
CA VAL A 77 4.55 3.03 -28.61
C VAL A 77 5.69 2.02 -28.44
N GLU A 78 6.51 1.88 -29.48
CA GLU A 78 7.67 0.99 -29.43
C GLU A 78 8.70 1.49 -28.41
N SER A 79 9.49 0.56 -27.86
CA SER A 79 10.56 0.93 -26.92
C SER A 79 11.63 1.75 -27.67
N PRO A 80 11.97 2.96 -27.21
CA PRO A 80 12.94 3.80 -27.90
C PRO A 80 14.36 3.25 -27.79
N ASP A 81 15.19 3.60 -28.76
CA ASP A 81 16.64 3.39 -28.70
C ASP A 81 17.29 4.32 -27.66
N ALA A 82 18.56 4.05 -27.32
CA ALA A 82 19.34 4.88 -26.41
C ALA A 82 19.56 6.34 -26.87
N SER A 83 19.29 6.65 -28.14
CA SER A 83 19.41 8.01 -28.69
C SER A 83 18.38 8.96 -28.07
N SER A 84 18.82 10.17 -27.68
CA SER A 84 17.94 11.21 -27.13
C SER A 84 16.76 11.53 -28.06
N PHE A 85 17.01 11.66 -29.38
CA PHE A 85 15.93 11.91 -30.34
C PHE A 85 14.94 10.75 -30.47
N SER A 86 15.40 9.50 -30.29
CA SER A 86 14.52 8.32 -30.27
C SER A 86 13.60 8.36 -29.05
N GLN A 87 14.15 8.67 -27.86
CA GLN A 87 13.36 8.84 -26.63
C GLN A 87 12.36 10.00 -26.73
N MET A 88 12.78 11.15 -27.28
CA MET A 88 11.90 12.29 -27.53
C MET A 88 10.80 11.96 -28.55
N HIS A 89 11.11 11.17 -29.58
CA HIS A 89 10.13 10.73 -30.57
C HIS A 89 9.07 9.82 -29.93
N ALA A 90 9.49 8.77 -29.21
CA ALA A 90 8.56 7.89 -28.50
C ALA A 90 7.70 8.65 -27.48
N HIS A 91 8.28 9.62 -26.76
CA HIS A 91 7.52 10.52 -25.88
C HIS A 91 6.46 11.32 -26.67
N SER A 92 6.83 11.86 -27.83
CA SER A 92 5.93 12.62 -28.70
C SER A 92 4.81 11.75 -29.29
N GLU A 93 5.10 10.50 -29.66
CA GLU A 93 4.10 9.54 -30.12
C GLU A 93 3.09 9.22 -29.02
N ARG A 94 3.56 8.98 -27.80
CA ARG A 94 2.69 8.76 -26.64
C ARG A 94 1.82 9.99 -26.37
N ALA A 95 2.39 11.20 -26.42
CA ALA A 95 1.66 12.44 -26.23
C ALA A 95 0.56 12.64 -27.31
N ILE A 96 0.88 12.42 -28.59
CA ILE A 96 -0.10 12.53 -29.68
C ILE A 96 -1.20 11.47 -29.53
N CYS A 97 -0.85 10.25 -29.14
CA CYS A 97 -1.82 9.20 -28.84
C CYS A 97 -2.78 9.63 -27.72
N LEU A 98 -2.25 10.15 -26.61
CA LEU A 98 -3.04 10.62 -25.47
C LEU A 98 -3.98 11.76 -25.88
N LEU A 99 -3.49 12.75 -26.65
CA LEU A 99 -4.32 13.85 -27.14
C LEU A 99 -5.48 13.35 -28.01
N ARG A 100 -5.22 12.42 -28.94
CA ARG A 100 -6.26 11.82 -29.78
C ARG A 100 -7.24 11.02 -28.95
N CYS A 101 -6.75 10.17 -28.06
CA CYS A 101 -7.56 9.34 -27.19
C CYS A 101 -8.48 10.17 -26.28
N LYS A 102 -7.92 11.16 -25.59
CA LYS A 102 -8.69 12.08 -24.72
C LYS A 102 -9.71 12.88 -25.53
N ARG A 103 -9.39 13.33 -26.74
CA ARG A 103 -10.36 14.03 -27.61
C ARG A 103 -11.53 13.13 -28.04
N ASP A 104 -11.25 11.85 -28.32
CA ASP A 104 -12.27 10.90 -28.73
C ASP A 104 -13.20 10.52 -27.56
N LYS A 105 -12.67 10.52 -26.31
CA LYS A 105 -13.43 10.19 -25.09
C LYS A 105 -14.11 11.39 -24.43
N PHE A 106 -13.45 12.55 -24.43
CA PHE A 106 -13.93 13.81 -23.85
C PHE A 106 -14.29 14.79 -24.97
N THR A 107 -15.55 14.70 -25.42
CA THR A 107 -16.09 15.47 -26.55
C THR A 107 -16.62 16.84 -26.10
N GLU A 108 -17.13 17.67 -27.02
CA GLU A 108 -17.82 18.92 -26.65
C GLU A 108 -18.99 18.70 -25.68
N ASN A 109 -19.70 17.58 -25.84
CA ASN A 109 -20.75 17.23 -24.90
C ASN A 109 -20.17 16.84 -23.54
N ARG A 110 -18.99 16.22 -23.49
CA ARG A 110 -18.34 15.78 -22.24
C ARG A 110 -16.97 16.44 -22.07
N PRO A 111 -16.93 17.73 -21.68
CA PRO A 111 -15.68 18.48 -21.65
C PRO A 111 -14.69 17.88 -20.65
N PRO A 112 -13.38 18.10 -20.85
CA PRO A 112 -12.36 17.67 -19.90
C PRO A 112 -12.51 18.41 -18.55
N LEU A 113 -11.82 17.90 -17.54
CA LEU A 113 -11.78 18.46 -16.19
C LEU A 113 -11.52 19.98 -16.20
N LYS A 114 -12.44 20.75 -15.63
CA LYS A 114 -12.36 22.22 -15.51
C LYS A 114 -11.58 22.63 -14.27
N LYS A 115 -11.82 21.98 -13.11
CA LYS A 115 -11.22 22.34 -11.82
C LYS A 115 -10.60 21.12 -11.13
N MET A 116 -9.27 21.16 -10.97
CA MET A 116 -8.54 20.11 -10.25
C MET A 116 -8.98 19.96 -8.78
N ASN A 117 -9.41 21.05 -8.13
CA ASN A 117 -9.92 20.98 -6.76
C ASN A 117 -11.16 20.09 -6.65
N THR A 118 -12.04 20.07 -7.65
CA THR A 118 -13.20 19.16 -7.64
C THR A 118 -12.74 17.71 -7.72
N PHE A 119 -11.72 17.42 -8.53
CA PHE A 119 -11.14 16.08 -8.59
C PHE A 119 -10.57 15.64 -7.23
N TYR A 120 -9.85 16.52 -6.52
CA TYR A 120 -9.36 16.22 -5.17
C TYR A 120 -10.49 16.03 -4.15
N ASP A 121 -11.60 16.77 -4.25
CA ASP A 121 -12.77 16.53 -3.39
C ASP A 121 -13.29 15.09 -3.50
N PHE A 122 -13.25 14.48 -4.69
CA PHE A 122 -13.66 13.09 -4.91
C PHE A 122 -12.62 12.10 -4.38
N LEU A 123 -11.32 12.36 -4.55
CA LEU A 123 -10.26 11.55 -3.95
C LEU A 123 -10.33 11.52 -2.41
N GLU A 124 -10.76 12.63 -1.80
CA GLU A 124 -11.02 12.75 -0.36
C GLU A 124 -12.41 12.26 0.05
N ARG A 125 -13.15 11.62 -0.87
CA ARG A 125 -14.50 11.05 -0.66
C ARG A 125 -15.54 12.08 -0.18
N LYS A 126 -15.36 13.38 -0.42
CA LYS A 126 -16.27 14.43 0.06
C LYS A 126 -17.73 14.30 -0.42
N PRO A 127 -18.08 13.74 -1.59
CA PRO A 127 -19.48 13.47 -1.93
C PRO A 127 -20.21 12.65 -0.86
N TYR A 128 -19.52 11.71 -0.21
CA TYR A 128 -20.08 10.88 0.86
C TYR A 128 -20.40 11.68 2.14
N LEU A 129 -19.65 12.76 2.39
CA LEU A 129 -19.90 13.72 3.48
C LEU A 129 -21.28 14.40 3.31
N TYR A 130 -21.71 14.68 2.09
CA TYR A 130 -23.05 15.23 1.84
C TYR A 130 -24.11 14.13 1.87
N LEU A 131 -23.82 12.99 1.24
CA LEU A 131 -24.77 11.88 1.10
C LEU A 131 -25.24 11.32 2.44
N HIS A 132 -24.36 11.16 3.43
CA HIS A 132 -24.79 10.58 4.71
C HIS A 132 -25.84 11.43 5.43
N ILE A 133 -25.78 12.75 5.26
CA ILE A 133 -26.77 13.69 5.82
C ILE A 133 -28.04 13.67 4.96
N CYS A 134 -27.92 13.69 3.63
CA CYS A 134 -29.09 13.63 2.74
C CYS A 134 -29.93 12.35 2.97
N TYR A 135 -29.28 11.19 3.09
CA TYR A 135 -29.97 9.93 3.40
C TYR A 135 -30.60 9.94 4.80
N TRP A 136 -29.89 10.47 5.81
CA TRP A 136 -30.46 10.60 7.15
C TRP A 136 -31.74 11.44 7.14
N LYS A 137 -31.73 12.56 6.42
CA LYS A 137 -32.91 13.44 6.30
C LYS A 137 -34.06 12.82 5.51
N MET A 138 -33.80 11.80 4.70
CA MET A 138 -34.82 10.99 4.02
C MET A 138 -35.34 9.83 4.86
N GLY A 139 -34.79 9.60 6.06
CA GLY A 139 -35.15 8.46 6.91
C GLY A 139 -34.44 7.15 6.55
N GLU A 140 -33.43 7.19 5.69
CA GLU A 140 -32.68 6.03 5.21
C GLU A 140 -31.44 5.78 6.09
N LEU A 141 -31.65 5.27 7.31
CA LEU A 141 -30.60 5.05 8.31
C LEU A 141 -29.42 4.23 7.75
N GLY A 142 -29.71 3.08 7.12
CA GLY A 142 -28.66 2.19 6.61
C GLY A 142 -27.77 2.85 5.55
N MET A 143 -28.34 3.71 4.70
CA MET A 143 -27.55 4.46 3.73
C MET A 143 -26.79 5.61 4.38
N ALA A 144 -27.36 6.27 5.39
CA ALA A 144 -26.65 7.28 6.17
C ALA A 144 -25.39 6.70 6.82
N VAL A 145 -25.50 5.55 7.50
CA VAL A 145 -24.36 4.84 8.11
C VAL A 145 -23.30 4.48 7.07
N LYS A 146 -23.69 3.84 5.97
CA LYS A 146 -22.75 3.42 4.91
C LYS A 146 -21.98 4.59 4.31
N ASN A 147 -22.65 5.71 4.02
CA ASN A 147 -21.97 6.88 3.45
C ASN A 147 -21.06 7.57 4.48
N ALA A 148 -21.48 7.68 5.74
CA ALA A 148 -20.64 8.25 6.80
C ALA A 148 -19.38 7.38 7.00
N TYR A 149 -19.56 6.07 7.07
CA TYR A 149 -18.47 5.10 7.20
C TYR A 149 -17.52 5.15 6.00
N THR A 150 -18.05 5.19 4.77
CA THR A 150 -17.26 5.32 3.53
C THR A 150 -16.36 6.56 3.54
N TYR A 151 -16.88 7.69 4.04
CA TYR A 151 -16.09 8.91 4.20
C TYR A 151 -15.00 8.76 5.27
N LEU A 152 -15.35 8.19 6.42
CA LEU A 152 -14.43 7.99 7.56
C LEU A 152 -13.31 7.00 7.25
N VAL A 153 -13.51 6.02 6.38
CA VAL A 153 -12.44 5.12 5.93
C VAL A 153 -11.27 5.89 5.31
N LYS A 154 -11.55 7.01 4.61
CA LYS A 154 -10.50 7.90 4.07
C LYS A 154 -10.10 9.00 5.04
N ASN A 155 -11.03 9.44 5.90
CA ASN A 155 -10.86 10.57 6.81
C ASN A 155 -11.15 10.15 8.27
N PRO A 156 -10.33 9.27 8.88
CA PRO A 156 -10.66 8.61 10.14
C PRO A 156 -10.81 9.59 11.32
N ASP A 157 -10.15 10.75 11.26
CA ASP A 157 -10.13 11.75 12.33
C ASP A 157 -11.17 12.87 12.16
N HIS A 158 -12.08 12.76 11.19
CA HIS A 158 -13.07 13.81 10.92
C HIS A 158 -14.20 13.83 11.96
N LYS A 159 -14.04 14.71 12.97
CA LYS A 159 -14.90 14.82 14.16
C LYS A 159 -16.39 14.88 13.86
N ASP A 160 -16.83 15.77 12.97
CA ASP A 160 -18.27 15.96 12.71
C ASP A 160 -18.93 14.70 12.13
N THR A 161 -18.19 13.91 11.35
CA THR A 161 -18.71 12.66 10.80
C THR A 161 -18.63 11.52 11.82
N LEU A 162 -17.62 11.50 12.68
CA LEU A 162 -17.55 10.58 13.81
C LEU A 162 -18.75 10.78 14.75
N ASP A 163 -19.03 12.03 15.12
CA ASP A 163 -20.18 12.38 15.97
C ASP A 163 -21.51 12.02 15.28
N GLY A 164 -21.61 12.30 13.97
CA GLY A 164 -22.77 11.91 13.17
C GLY A 164 -22.97 10.40 13.08
N LEU A 165 -21.89 9.63 12.89
CA LEU A 165 -21.95 8.18 12.83
C LEU A 165 -22.31 7.59 14.21
N ALA A 166 -21.70 8.09 15.29
CA ALA A 166 -22.03 7.68 16.65
C ALA A 166 -23.52 7.91 16.95
N PHE A 167 -24.04 9.08 16.58
CA PHE A 167 -25.46 9.37 16.66
C PHE A 167 -26.32 8.39 15.85
N TYR A 168 -25.91 8.01 14.63
CA TYR A 168 -26.64 7.01 13.83
C TYR A 168 -26.64 5.63 14.48
N MET A 169 -25.54 5.24 15.13
CA MET A 169 -25.40 3.94 15.82
C MET A 169 -26.33 3.83 17.04
N GLU A 170 -26.76 4.94 17.62
CA GLU A 170 -27.73 4.98 18.73
C GLU A 170 -29.19 4.89 18.26
N GLN A 171 -29.46 4.99 16.95
CA GLN A 171 -30.83 5.02 16.43
C GLN A 171 -31.49 3.63 16.41
N PRO A 172 -32.80 3.55 16.63
CA PRO A 172 -33.54 2.30 16.43
C PRO A 172 -33.38 1.78 15.01
N GLY A 173 -33.00 0.50 14.88
CA GLY A 173 -32.79 -0.15 13.60
C GLY A 173 -31.35 -0.13 13.09
N TYR A 174 -30.40 0.45 13.83
CA TYR A 174 -28.98 0.26 13.56
C TYR A 174 -28.56 -1.21 13.75
N ASP A 175 -27.63 -1.65 12.91
CA ASP A 175 -26.96 -2.96 12.97
C ASP A 175 -25.52 -2.83 12.47
N ASP A 176 -24.57 -3.55 13.08
CA ASP A 176 -23.15 -3.45 12.74
C ASP A 176 -22.85 -3.86 11.29
N SER A 177 -23.70 -4.67 10.66
CA SER A 177 -23.58 -4.98 9.22
C SER A 177 -23.80 -3.79 8.30
N MET A 178 -24.26 -2.64 8.83
CA MET A 178 -24.38 -1.39 8.08
C MET A 178 -23.04 -0.66 7.91
N LEU A 179 -22.01 -0.99 8.69
CA LEU A 179 -20.66 -0.42 8.60
C LEU A 179 -19.89 -1.00 7.39
N VAL A 180 -20.31 -0.59 6.20
CA VAL A 180 -19.75 -1.05 4.93
C VAL A 180 -19.19 0.13 4.16
N ASP A 181 -17.92 0.01 3.76
CA ASP A 181 -17.32 0.93 2.80
C ASP A 181 -17.88 0.65 1.41
N LEU A 182 -18.62 1.61 0.85
CA LEU A 182 -19.22 1.55 -0.48
C LEU A 182 -18.16 1.58 -1.59
N LEU A 183 -16.95 2.05 -1.28
CA LEU A 183 -15.81 2.11 -2.21
C LEU A 183 -14.80 0.98 -1.99
N ARG A 184 -15.12 -0.01 -1.14
CA ARG A 184 -14.21 -1.14 -0.86
C ARG A 184 -13.79 -1.80 -2.17
N ARG A 185 -12.48 -1.81 -2.44
CA ARG A 185 -11.94 -2.40 -3.66
C ARG A 185 -11.78 -3.92 -3.52
N PRO A 186 -11.74 -4.67 -4.63
CA PRO A 186 -11.59 -6.13 -4.59
C PRO A 186 -10.33 -6.64 -3.87
N TYR A 187 -9.21 -5.90 -3.91
CA TYR A 187 -8.01 -6.30 -3.16
C TYR A 187 -8.25 -6.19 -1.64
N GLU A 188 -8.91 -5.14 -1.15
CA GLU A 188 -9.22 -4.97 0.28
C GLU A 188 -10.15 -6.06 0.77
N GLU A 189 -11.19 -6.39 0.00
CA GLU A 189 -12.11 -7.48 0.34
C GLU A 189 -11.36 -8.81 0.52
N LYS A 190 -10.46 -9.12 -0.41
CA LYS A 190 -9.64 -10.32 -0.37
C LYS A 190 -8.61 -10.30 0.76
N TYR A 191 -7.96 -9.17 1.00
CA TYR A 191 -7.03 -8.99 2.12
C TYR A 191 -7.74 -9.24 3.45
N ILE A 192 -8.88 -8.57 3.69
CA ILE A 192 -9.67 -8.71 4.93
C ILE A 192 -10.15 -10.17 5.09
N SER A 193 -10.63 -10.80 4.01
CA SER A 193 -11.06 -12.20 4.02
C SER A 193 -9.89 -13.15 4.36
N GLY A 194 -8.71 -12.90 3.80
CA GLY A 194 -7.50 -13.68 4.05
C GLY A 194 -6.98 -13.55 5.48
N VAL A 195 -6.94 -12.32 6.03
CA VAL A 195 -6.58 -12.07 7.43
C VAL A 195 -7.60 -12.69 8.39
N LYS A 196 -8.90 -12.64 8.05
CA LYS A 196 -9.93 -13.33 8.82
C LYS A 196 -9.71 -14.85 8.81
N ALA A 197 -9.43 -15.44 7.65
CA ALA A 197 -9.14 -16.87 7.52
C ALA A 197 -7.87 -17.28 8.29
N TYR A 198 -6.84 -16.43 8.34
CA TYR A 198 -5.68 -16.61 9.20
C TYR A 198 -6.07 -16.73 10.67
N ASN A 199 -6.91 -15.81 11.17
CA ASN A 199 -7.37 -15.81 12.56
C ASN A 199 -8.29 -17.01 12.89
N GLU A 200 -9.03 -17.50 11.91
CA GLU A 200 -9.89 -18.68 12.01
C GLU A 200 -9.14 -20.01 11.77
N GLU A 201 -7.83 -19.94 11.53
CA GLU A 201 -6.97 -21.08 11.17
C GLU A 201 -7.39 -21.85 9.89
N ASP A 202 -8.16 -21.21 9.01
CA ASP A 202 -8.46 -21.74 7.67
C ASP A 202 -7.31 -21.40 6.71
N TRP A 203 -6.24 -22.21 6.79
CA TRP A 203 -5.00 -21.96 6.06
C TRP A 203 -5.16 -22.01 4.53
N ASN A 204 -6.06 -22.84 4.01
CA ASN A 204 -6.31 -22.92 2.57
C ASN A 204 -6.98 -21.64 2.06
N ARG A 205 -8.01 -21.17 2.77
CA ARG A 205 -8.65 -19.90 2.43
C ARG A 205 -7.71 -18.72 2.64
N CYS A 206 -6.91 -18.73 3.71
CA CYS A 206 -5.90 -17.71 3.96
C CYS A 206 -4.99 -17.52 2.74
N VAL A 207 -4.39 -18.59 2.24
CA VAL A 207 -3.53 -18.53 1.05
C VAL A 207 -4.31 -18.02 -0.16
N ASN A 208 -5.44 -18.65 -0.49
CA ASN A 208 -6.20 -18.32 -1.70
C ASN A 208 -6.63 -16.85 -1.73
N ASP A 209 -7.14 -16.33 -0.61
CA ASP A 209 -7.61 -14.95 -0.53
C ASP A 209 -6.45 -13.95 -0.50
N LEU A 210 -5.33 -14.24 0.19
CA LEU A 210 -4.18 -13.33 0.23
C LEU A 210 -3.39 -13.30 -1.09
N GLU A 211 -3.24 -14.43 -1.79
CA GLU A 211 -2.64 -14.44 -3.13
C GLU A 211 -3.50 -13.63 -4.11
N SER A 212 -4.83 -13.82 -4.07
CA SER A 212 -5.77 -13.05 -4.89
C SER A 212 -5.75 -11.56 -4.53
N SER A 213 -5.61 -11.23 -3.25
CA SER A 213 -5.42 -9.87 -2.79
C SER A 213 -4.14 -9.25 -3.35
N LEU A 214 -3.01 -9.94 -3.24
CA LEU A 214 -1.72 -9.47 -3.71
C LEU A 214 -1.74 -9.17 -5.21
N GLU A 215 -2.31 -10.07 -6.02
CA GLU A 215 -2.45 -9.85 -7.47
C GLU A 215 -3.24 -8.57 -7.77
N LYS A 216 -4.37 -8.39 -7.09
CA LYS A 216 -5.26 -7.23 -7.26
C LYS A 216 -4.63 -5.94 -6.72
N THR A 217 -3.85 -6.01 -5.64
CA THR A 217 -3.08 -4.87 -5.14
C THR A 217 -2.11 -4.36 -6.20
N LEU A 218 -1.43 -5.26 -6.91
CA LEU A 218 -0.50 -4.87 -7.98
C LEU A 218 -1.23 -4.27 -9.19
N GLU A 219 -2.43 -4.74 -9.51
CA GLU A 219 -3.29 -4.14 -10.55
C GLU A 219 -3.74 -2.72 -10.16
N GLU A 220 -4.17 -2.53 -8.91
CA GLU A 220 -4.59 -1.22 -8.39
C GLU A 220 -3.41 -0.25 -8.24
N ASP A 221 -2.21 -0.72 -7.89
CA ASP A 221 -0.99 0.10 -7.90
C ASP A 221 -0.72 0.63 -9.31
N GLN A 222 -0.79 -0.24 -10.32
CA GLN A 222 -0.62 0.16 -11.70
C GLN A 222 -1.71 1.15 -12.15
N ARG A 223 -2.97 0.93 -11.75
CA ARG A 223 -4.07 1.88 -12.02
C ARG A 223 -3.79 3.24 -11.38
N CYS A 224 -3.42 3.28 -10.10
CA CYS A 224 -3.08 4.50 -9.38
C CYS A 224 -1.92 5.25 -10.06
N ARG A 225 -0.86 4.53 -10.44
CA ARG A 225 0.31 5.10 -11.11
C ARG A 225 -0.03 5.76 -12.46
N LEU A 226 -0.94 5.17 -13.22
CA LEU A 226 -1.45 5.77 -14.45
C LEU A 226 -2.22 7.05 -14.15
N LEU A 227 -3.04 7.10 -13.09
CA LEU A 227 -3.80 8.29 -12.71
C LEU A 227 -2.93 9.48 -12.25
N CYS A 228 -1.65 9.26 -11.93
CA CYS A 228 -0.75 10.30 -11.45
C CYS A 228 -0.25 11.29 -12.52
N GLU A 229 -0.25 10.94 -13.81
CA GLU A 229 0.41 11.77 -14.84
C GLU A 229 -0.25 13.15 -15.04
N ASP A 230 -1.54 13.31 -14.72
CA ASP A 230 -2.23 14.61 -14.80
C ASP A 230 -2.19 15.37 -13.45
N LYS A 231 -1.62 14.80 -12.38
CA LYS A 231 -1.55 15.38 -11.03
C LYS A 231 -0.27 16.18 -10.84
N ILE A 232 -0.03 17.12 -11.75
CA ILE A 232 1.09 18.06 -11.66
C ILE A 232 0.75 19.15 -10.64
N ASP A 233 1.64 19.35 -9.67
CA ASP A 233 1.63 20.51 -8.80
C ASP A 233 2.13 21.73 -9.57
N TRP A 234 1.19 22.48 -10.15
CA TRP A 234 1.48 23.69 -10.91
C TRP A 234 2.08 24.82 -10.06
N SER A 235 1.92 24.78 -8.73
CA SER A 235 2.54 25.78 -7.84
C SER A 235 4.07 25.65 -7.81
N ALA A 236 4.60 24.44 -8.03
CA ALA A 236 6.03 24.19 -8.14
C ALA A 236 6.62 24.55 -9.52
N VAL A 237 5.76 24.86 -10.49
CA VAL A 237 6.13 25.15 -11.89
C VAL A 237 6.02 26.65 -12.19
N ASP A 238 5.18 27.38 -11.46
CA ASP A 238 4.86 28.78 -11.74
C ASP A 238 6.06 29.72 -11.55
N GLY A 239 6.22 30.68 -12.46
CA GLY A 239 7.22 31.75 -12.37
C GLY A 239 8.65 31.41 -12.79
N ASN A 240 8.96 30.19 -13.24
CA ASN A 240 10.30 29.83 -13.72
C ASN A 240 10.36 29.69 -15.26
N PRO A 241 11.19 30.46 -15.99
CA PRO A 241 11.31 30.33 -17.44
C PRO A 241 12.25 29.19 -17.91
N GLU A 242 13.02 28.58 -17.01
CA GLU A 242 14.05 27.59 -17.34
C GLU A 242 13.46 26.21 -17.59
N LEU A 243 13.65 25.68 -18.81
CA LEU A 243 13.04 24.43 -19.25
C LEU A 243 13.37 23.23 -18.36
N ASP A 244 14.65 23.05 -17.99
CA ASP A 244 15.07 21.92 -17.18
C ASP A 244 14.48 21.95 -15.76
N VAL A 245 14.28 23.15 -15.21
CA VAL A 245 13.64 23.32 -13.90
C VAL A 245 12.16 22.97 -13.97
N LEU A 246 11.47 23.40 -15.03
CA LEU A 246 10.06 23.07 -15.28
C LEU A 246 9.87 21.56 -15.46
N MET A 247 10.68 20.93 -16.31
CA MET A 247 10.63 19.49 -16.56
C MET A 247 10.89 18.69 -15.27
N THR A 248 11.91 19.07 -14.50
CA THR A 248 12.25 18.43 -13.23
C THR A 248 11.11 18.53 -12.23
N SER A 249 10.48 19.70 -12.10
CA SER A 249 9.38 19.93 -11.16
C SER A 249 8.13 19.12 -11.53
N MET A 250 7.78 19.07 -12.83
CA MET A 250 6.67 18.24 -13.32
C MET A 250 6.94 16.75 -13.10
N GLN A 251 8.15 16.27 -13.42
CA GLN A 251 8.54 14.87 -13.21
C GLN A 251 8.50 14.49 -11.73
N ALA A 252 9.06 15.32 -10.85
CA ALA A 252 9.04 15.10 -9.40
C ALA A 252 7.61 14.99 -8.87
N SER A 253 6.68 15.83 -9.36
CA SER A 253 5.26 15.75 -8.98
C SER A 253 4.64 14.39 -9.34
N VAL A 254 4.87 13.93 -10.57
CA VAL A 254 4.33 12.64 -11.05
C VAL A 254 4.96 11.47 -10.30
N VAL A 255 6.29 11.44 -10.15
CA VAL A 255 7.00 10.38 -9.43
C VAL A 255 6.59 10.33 -7.97
N ARG A 256 6.40 11.48 -7.30
CA ARG A 256 5.91 11.52 -5.91
C ARG A 256 4.53 10.89 -5.78
N CYS A 257 3.62 11.21 -6.68
CA CYS A 257 2.30 10.58 -6.72
C CYS A 257 2.40 9.06 -6.93
N GLN A 258 3.20 8.62 -7.90
CA GLN A 258 3.37 7.20 -8.24
C GLN A 258 4.01 6.40 -7.10
N HIS A 259 5.05 6.94 -6.47
CA HIS A 259 5.74 6.32 -5.35
C HIS A 259 4.80 6.12 -4.14
N ASN A 260 3.84 7.02 -3.95
CA ASN A 260 2.89 6.98 -2.84
C ASN A 260 1.69 6.03 -3.07
N CYS A 261 1.51 5.45 -4.27
CA CYS A 261 0.35 4.61 -4.59
C CYS A 261 0.17 3.42 -3.62
N LEU A 262 1.19 2.56 -3.44
CA LEU A 262 1.10 1.45 -2.47
C LEU A 262 0.86 1.90 -1.03
N TYR A 263 1.36 3.07 -0.62
CA TYR A 263 1.09 3.60 0.71
C TYR A 263 -0.40 3.99 0.86
N GLN A 264 -0.98 4.60 -0.17
CA GLN A 264 -2.42 4.90 -0.20
C GLN A 264 -3.28 3.64 -0.19
N LEU A 265 -2.86 2.58 -0.88
CA LEU A 265 -3.54 1.27 -0.86
C LEU A 265 -3.39 0.56 0.49
N GLY A 266 -2.40 0.91 1.30
CA GLY A 266 -2.20 0.38 2.65
C GLY A 266 -3.22 0.87 3.68
N LEU A 267 -4.10 1.81 3.33
CA LEU A 267 -5.22 2.23 4.17
C LEU A 267 -6.42 1.31 3.92
N ILE A 268 -6.50 0.21 4.68
CA ILE A 268 -7.57 -0.78 4.54
C ILE A 268 -8.58 -0.56 5.65
N ASN A 269 -9.84 -0.29 5.27
CA ASN A 269 -10.95 -0.11 6.21
C ASN A 269 -10.68 0.95 7.31
N GLY A 270 -9.96 2.02 6.96
CA GLY A 270 -9.60 3.12 7.87
C GLY A 270 -8.35 2.88 8.72
N HIS A 271 -7.72 1.70 8.59
CA HIS A 271 -6.50 1.35 9.31
C HIS A 271 -5.31 1.28 8.36
N ASN A 272 -4.22 1.93 8.74
CA ASN A 272 -2.97 1.85 7.98
C ASN A 272 -2.24 0.55 8.36
N VAL A 273 -2.13 -0.38 7.43
CA VAL A 273 -1.41 -1.66 7.62
C VAL A 273 0.10 -1.54 7.41
N GLY A 274 0.61 -0.33 7.12
CA GLY A 274 2.01 -0.06 6.85
C GLY A 274 2.42 -0.48 5.44
N HIS A 275 3.51 -1.25 5.32
CA HIS A 275 3.97 -1.77 4.05
C HIS A 275 3.04 -2.89 3.55
N LEU A 276 2.03 -2.54 2.77
CA LEU A 276 0.99 -3.48 2.32
C LEU A 276 1.57 -4.77 1.68
N LEU A 277 2.58 -4.66 0.81
CA LEU A 277 3.21 -5.85 0.21
C LEU A 277 3.93 -6.72 1.25
N ALA A 278 4.68 -6.11 2.17
CA ALA A 278 5.33 -6.84 3.26
C ALA A 278 4.28 -7.57 4.10
N SER A 279 3.18 -6.90 4.45
CA SER A 279 2.09 -7.51 5.21
C SER A 279 1.46 -8.72 4.51
N HIS A 280 1.25 -8.68 3.19
CA HIS A 280 0.82 -9.86 2.44
C HIS A 280 1.78 -11.02 2.62
N PHE A 281 3.09 -10.78 2.47
CA PHE A 281 4.09 -11.84 2.58
C PHE A 281 4.29 -12.37 4.00
N GLU A 282 4.05 -11.56 5.02
CA GLU A 282 4.03 -12.02 6.41
C GLU A 282 2.91 -13.03 6.66
N TYR A 283 1.67 -12.70 6.26
CA TYR A 283 0.55 -13.63 6.40
C TYR A 283 0.71 -14.86 5.51
N LEU A 284 1.12 -14.67 4.25
CA LEU A 284 1.35 -15.77 3.30
C LEU A 284 2.44 -16.72 3.81
N HIS A 285 3.56 -16.20 4.34
CA HIS A 285 4.61 -17.01 4.96
C HIS A 285 4.04 -17.97 6.00
N PHE A 286 3.25 -17.45 6.94
CA PHE A 286 2.72 -18.27 8.01
C PHE A 286 1.67 -19.27 7.50
N CYS A 287 0.77 -18.86 6.62
CA CYS A 287 -0.23 -19.75 6.05
C CYS A 287 0.39 -20.88 5.22
N TYR A 288 1.44 -20.59 4.44
CA TYR A 288 2.23 -21.63 3.76
C TYR A 288 2.94 -22.56 4.72
N TYR A 289 3.55 -22.01 5.78
CA TYR A 289 4.20 -22.81 6.81
C TYR A 289 3.23 -23.81 7.46
N LYS A 290 2.02 -23.36 7.82
CA LYS A 290 0.98 -24.20 8.42
C LYS A 290 0.44 -25.28 7.47
N LEU A 291 0.50 -25.04 6.16
CA LEU A 291 0.18 -26.02 5.11
C LEU A 291 1.36 -26.93 4.73
N MET A 292 2.51 -26.82 5.41
CA MET A 292 3.74 -27.55 5.08
C MET A 292 4.28 -27.23 3.67
N ARG A 293 3.96 -26.05 3.12
CA ARG A 293 4.43 -25.53 1.83
C ARG A 293 5.72 -24.75 2.02
N GLY A 294 6.80 -25.47 2.36
CA GLY A 294 8.06 -24.87 2.81
C GLY A 294 8.74 -23.95 1.79
N THR A 295 8.69 -24.29 0.50
CA THR A 295 9.30 -23.49 -0.57
C THR A 295 8.60 -22.13 -0.70
N GLU A 296 7.27 -22.11 -0.70
CA GLU A 296 6.49 -20.87 -0.77
C GLU A 296 6.59 -20.04 0.52
N ALA A 297 6.72 -20.69 1.67
CA ALA A 297 7.00 -20.01 2.93
C ALA A 297 8.37 -19.31 2.88
N ALA A 298 9.43 -19.99 2.44
CA ALA A 298 10.77 -19.40 2.31
C ALA A 298 10.81 -18.26 1.27
N ARG A 299 10.12 -18.42 0.13
CA ARG A 299 9.96 -17.36 -0.87
C ARG A 299 9.22 -16.14 -0.32
N SER A 300 8.18 -16.36 0.48
CA SER A 300 7.44 -15.26 1.13
C SER A 300 8.35 -14.47 2.07
N VAL A 301 9.24 -15.14 2.82
CA VAL A 301 10.27 -14.45 3.63
C VAL A 301 11.20 -13.62 2.75
N ALA A 302 11.68 -14.18 1.63
CA ALA A 302 12.54 -13.43 0.70
C ALA A 302 11.84 -12.20 0.11
N ASN A 303 10.59 -12.33 -0.30
CA ASN A 303 9.78 -11.21 -0.80
C ASN A 303 9.54 -10.15 0.29
N PHE A 304 9.26 -10.56 1.53
CA PHE A 304 9.08 -9.65 2.65
C PHE A 304 10.33 -8.79 2.89
N LEU A 305 11.51 -9.43 2.92
CA LEU A 305 12.79 -8.79 3.24
C LEU A 305 13.25 -7.76 2.20
N LEU A 306 12.61 -7.70 1.03
CA LEU A 306 12.79 -6.59 0.09
C LEU A 306 12.22 -5.27 0.62
N PHE A 307 11.17 -5.31 1.45
CA PHE A 307 10.44 -4.10 1.87
C PHE A 307 10.65 -3.76 3.34
N ASP A 308 10.85 -4.76 4.20
CA ASP A 308 11.04 -4.55 5.64
C ASP A 308 12.09 -5.52 6.20
N LYS A 309 12.97 -5.01 7.06
CA LYS A 309 14.02 -5.76 7.77
C LYS A 309 13.53 -6.22 9.15
N ASP A 310 12.35 -6.83 9.20
CA ASP A 310 11.75 -7.29 10.46
C ASP A 310 12.57 -8.43 11.08
N PRO A 311 12.97 -8.32 12.38
CA PRO A 311 13.69 -9.37 13.08
C PRO A 311 12.98 -10.74 13.03
N LEU A 312 11.64 -10.79 13.04
CA LEU A 312 10.87 -12.01 12.90
C LEU A 312 11.16 -12.71 11.58
N MET A 313 11.14 -11.98 10.47
CA MET A 313 11.33 -12.54 9.14
C MET A 313 12.78 -12.92 8.88
N GLN A 314 13.72 -12.11 9.37
CA GLN A 314 15.14 -12.48 9.37
C GLN A 314 15.37 -13.75 10.21
N ARG A 315 14.75 -13.90 11.40
CA ARG A 315 14.83 -15.13 12.20
C ARG A 315 14.27 -16.33 11.44
N ASN A 316 13.15 -16.17 10.74
CA ASN A 316 12.56 -17.24 9.96
C ASN A 316 13.53 -17.71 8.87
N LYS A 317 14.18 -16.78 8.16
CA LYS A 317 15.26 -17.11 7.21
C LYS A 317 16.42 -17.83 7.89
N TYR A 318 16.92 -17.30 9.01
CA TYR A 318 17.99 -17.92 9.81
C TYR A 318 17.66 -19.39 10.16
N SER A 319 16.47 -19.64 10.69
CA SER A 319 16.03 -20.97 11.11
C SER A 319 15.90 -21.93 9.93
N TYR A 320 15.28 -21.48 8.85
CA TYR A 320 15.05 -22.28 7.64
C TYR A 320 16.36 -22.59 6.91
N SER A 321 17.27 -21.63 6.78
CA SER A 321 18.60 -21.85 6.21
C SER A 321 19.38 -22.93 6.95
N ARG A 322 19.31 -22.95 8.29
CA ARG A 322 19.94 -24.01 9.10
C ARG A 322 19.26 -25.38 8.95
N GLN A 323 17.94 -25.40 8.80
CA GLN A 323 17.17 -26.64 8.68
C GLN A 323 17.33 -27.30 7.32
N PHE A 324 17.31 -26.52 6.23
CA PHE A 324 17.24 -27.04 4.87
C PHE A 324 18.56 -26.92 4.09
N ASN A 325 19.44 -26.00 4.48
CA ASN A 325 20.75 -25.73 3.85
C ASN A 325 20.65 -25.57 2.32
N LYS A 326 19.67 -24.77 1.87
CA LYS A 326 19.40 -24.48 0.45
C LYS A 326 19.07 -23.00 0.29
N ASP A 327 20.05 -22.22 -0.13
CA ASP A 327 19.88 -20.76 -0.30
C ASP A 327 18.92 -20.40 -1.44
N GLU A 328 18.80 -21.27 -2.45
CA GLU A 328 17.85 -21.16 -3.57
C GLU A 328 16.38 -21.08 -3.13
N LEU A 329 16.06 -21.50 -1.90
CA LEU A 329 14.69 -21.38 -1.35
C LEU A 329 14.29 -19.92 -1.07
N PHE A 330 15.26 -19.01 -0.96
CA PHE A 330 15.05 -17.60 -0.64
C PHE A 330 15.21 -16.68 -1.84
N GLU A 331 14.85 -17.16 -3.02
CA GLU A 331 14.75 -16.33 -4.21
C GLU A 331 13.38 -15.63 -4.27
N PRO A 332 13.32 -14.29 -4.24
CA PRO A 332 12.08 -13.55 -4.34
C PRO A 332 11.46 -13.68 -5.74
N ASP A 333 10.15 -13.47 -5.83
CA ASP A 333 9.42 -13.49 -7.10
C ASP A 333 9.86 -12.32 -7.99
N GLN A 334 10.13 -12.61 -9.27
CA GLN A 334 10.63 -11.62 -10.22
C GLN A 334 9.73 -10.38 -10.34
N ARG A 335 8.40 -10.57 -10.33
CA ARG A 335 7.41 -9.47 -10.37
C ARG A 335 7.54 -8.56 -9.14
N ILE A 336 7.86 -9.11 -7.97
CA ILE A 336 8.03 -8.35 -6.72
C ILE A 336 9.37 -7.64 -6.70
N VAL A 337 10.42 -8.28 -7.24
CA VAL A 337 11.72 -7.65 -7.47
C VAL A 337 11.60 -6.42 -8.37
N GLU A 338 10.81 -6.48 -9.44
CA GLU A 338 10.57 -5.34 -10.33
C GLU A 338 9.90 -4.17 -9.60
N VAL A 339 8.89 -4.44 -8.79
CA VAL A 339 8.23 -3.43 -7.96
C VAL A 339 9.21 -2.82 -6.96
N TYR A 340 10.01 -3.63 -6.27
CA TYR A 340 11.04 -3.17 -5.34
C TYR A 340 12.07 -2.26 -6.03
N LYS A 341 12.60 -2.69 -7.19
CA LYS A 341 13.58 -1.90 -7.97
C LYS A 341 12.99 -0.56 -8.39
N GLN A 342 11.80 -0.56 -8.97
CA GLN A 342 11.12 0.67 -9.38
C GLN A 342 10.97 1.63 -8.20
N ARG A 343 10.44 1.16 -7.07
CA ARG A 343 10.21 2.00 -5.88
C ARG A 343 11.50 2.54 -5.29
N THR A 344 12.55 1.74 -5.24
CA THR A 344 13.86 2.16 -4.70
C THR A 344 14.49 3.26 -5.56
N LEU A 345 14.37 3.17 -6.88
CA LEU A 345 14.85 4.20 -7.79
C LEU A 345 14.00 5.47 -7.69
N GLU A 346 12.67 5.35 -7.57
CA GLU A 346 11.77 6.47 -7.32
C GLU A 346 12.11 7.21 -6.02
N GLU A 347 12.32 6.49 -4.93
CA GLU A 347 12.72 7.07 -3.64
C GLU A 347 14.07 7.77 -3.73
N ARG A 348 15.06 7.14 -4.37
CA ARG A 348 16.39 7.73 -4.59
C ARG A 348 16.32 9.03 -5.40
N TYR A 349 15.50 9.05 -6.43
CA TYR A 349 15.23 10.25 -7.24
C TYR A 349 14.55 11.34 -6.41
N LEU A 350 13.48 11.02 -5.67
CA LEU A 350 12.75 11.99 -4.86
C LEU A 350 13.64 12.56 -3.74
N LYS A 351 14.47 11.75 -3.10
CA LYS A 351 15.45 12.20 -2.11
C LYS A 351 16.42 13.22 -2.70
N PHE A 352 16.92 12.97 -3.91
CA PHE A 352 17.76 13.96 -4.62
C PHE A 352 17.01 15.28 -4.85
N ILE A 353 15.75 15.23 -5.30
CA ILE A 353 14.94 16.43 -5.50
C ILE A 353 14.75 17.18 -4.18
N GLU A 354 14.35 16.49 -3.12
CA GLU A 354 14.03 17.09 -1.81
C GLU A 354 15.25 17.65 -1.08
N GLU A 355 16.44 17.10 -1.31
CA GLU A 355 17.68 17.59 -0.71
C GLU A 355 18.28 18.74 -1.52
N LYS A 356 18.24 18.69 -2.85
CA LYS A 356 19.00 19.61 -3.73
C LYS A 356 18.19 20.80 -4.23
N PHE A 357 16.88 20.64 -4.42
CA PHE A 357 16.00 21.71 -4.87
C PHE A 357 15.31 22.43 -3.71
N LYS A 358 15.74 22.16 -2.47
CA LYS A 358 15.22 22.81 -1.26
C LYS A 358 15.68 24.26 -1.20
N PHE A 359 14.79 25.18 -1.57
CA PHE A 359 15.04 26.62 -1.51
C PHE A 359 14.63 27.18 -0.14
N VAL A 360 15.61 27.59 0.68
CA VAL A 360 15.38 28.11 2.04
C VAL A 360 16.15 29.41 2.20
N ASN A 361 15.53 30.42 2.82
CA ASN A 361 16.14 31.73 3.04
C ASN A 361 16.68 32.40 1.76
N ASN A 362 15.97 32.21 0.64
CA ASN A 362 16.37 32.67 -0.69
C ASN A 362 17.68 32.09 -1.24
N GLU A 363 18.13 30.95 -0.71
CA GLU A 363 19.34 30.28 -1.16
C GLU A 363 19.07 28.80 -1.44
N PHE A 364 19.79 28.27 -2.43
CA PHE A 364 19.90 26.83 -2.66
C PHE A 364 20.99 26.23 -1.76
N PRO A 365 20.95 24.92 -1.51
CA PRO A 365 22.05 24.23 -0.84
C PRO A 365 23.36 24.46 -1.60
N PRO A 366 24.50 24.55 -0.90
CA PRO A 366 25.79 24.72 -1.55
C PRO A 366 26.10 23.55 -2.46
N GLU A 367 26.73 23.83 -3.60
CA GLU A 367 27.12 22.80 -4.56
C GLU A 367 28.05 21.76 -3.91
N MET A 368 27.72 20.49 -4.06
CA MET A 368 28.48 19.36 -3.54
C MET A 368 29.02 18.51 -4.69
N GLN A 369 30.10 17.77 -4.44
CA GLN A 369 30.68 16.86 -5.45
C GLN A 369 29.66 15.83 -5.96
N ASP A 370 28.75 15.41 -5.09
CA ASP A 370 27.72 14.43 -5.39
C ASP A 370 26.65 14.95 -6.36
N ASP A 371 26.53 16.27 -6.57
CA ASP A 371 25.57 16.87 -7.50
C ASP A 371 25.88 16.54 -8.96
N ARG A 372 27.14 16.19 -9.25
CA ARG A 372 27.64 15.86 -10.59
C ARG A 372 27.75 14.37 -10.84
N LYS A 373 27.42 13.53 -9.86
CA LYS A 373 27.44 12.07 -10.02
C LYS A 373 26.26 11.63 -10.88
N LYS A 374 26.50 10.63 -11.71
CA LYS A 374 25.41 9.97 -12.46
C LYS A 374 24.43 9.36 -11.47
N PHE A 375 23.15 9.36 -11.85
CA PHE A 375 22.13 8.64 -11.09
C PHE A 375 22.54 7.17 -11.01
N ASP A 376 22.68 6.68 -9.79
CA ASP A 376 22.95 5.27 -9.53
C ASP A 376 21.66 4.50 -9.75
N ASP A 377 21.59 3.71 -10.82
CA ASP A 377 20.48 2.82 -11.14
C ASP A 377 20.71 1.38 -10.64
N SER A 378 21.84 1.13 -9.97
CA SER A 378 22.15 -0.17 -9.41
C SER A 378 21.33 -0.42 -8.13
N ILE A 379 20.50 -1.46 -8.17
CA ILE A 379 19.71 -1.94 -7.04
C ILE A 379 20.17 -3.36 -6.70
N SER A 380 20.75 -3.50 -5.51
CA SER A 380 21.06 -4.80 -4.92
C SER A 380 19.80 -5.38 -4.29
N ILE A 381 19.46 -6.60 -4.70
CA ILE A 381 18.39 -7.43 -4.10
C ILE A 381 18.94 -8.46 -3.13
N GLU A 382 20.26 -8.52 -3.00
CA GLU A 382 20.94 -9.45 -2.11
C GLU A 382 20.70 -9.02 -0.67
N ASP A 383 20.27 -9.99 0.13
CA ASP A 383 20.18 -9.82 1.57
C ASP A 383 21.58 -9.82 2.19
N LYS A 384 22.05 -8.62 2.55
CA LYS A 384 23.38 -8.39 3.13
C LYS A 384 23.44 -8.62 4.64
N PHE A 385 22.37 -9.11 5.25
CA PHE A 385 22.34 -9.37 6.68
C PHE A 385 23.27 -10.55 7.05
N ASP A 386 24.17 -10.35 8.03
CA ASP A 386 25.11 -11.38 8.47
C ASP A 386 24.46 -12.36 9.45
N TYR A 387 23.72 -13.33 8.90
CA TYR A 387 23.09 -14.40 9.67
C TYR A 387 24.09 -15.24 10.48
N ALA A 388 25.34 -15.35 10.03
CA ALA A 388 26.37 -16.14 10.70
C ALA A 388 26.93 -15.43 11.94
N ALA A 389 26.84 -14.09 12.01
CA ALA A 389 27.21 -13.31 13.18
C ALA A 389 26.24 -13.51 14.35
N VAL A 390 24.95 -13.77 14.10
CA VAL A 390 23.93 -13.89 15.16
C VAL A 390 24.28 -14.97 16.19
N GLY A 391 24.69 -16.16 15.72
CA GLY A 391 25.10 -17.26 16.60
C GLY A 391 26.46 -17.06 17.30
N LYS A 392 27.12 -15.93 17.05
CA LYS A 392 28.43 -15.56 17.63
C LYS A 392 28.35 -14.28 18.46
N LEU A 393 27.15 -13.72 18.66
CA LEU A 393 26.95 -12.51 19.46
C LEU A 393 27.36 -12.73 20.91
N LEU A 394 27.16 -13.94 21.44
CA LEU A 394 27.54 -14.33 22.78
C LEU A 394 28.49 -15.53 22.81
N SER A 395 29.50 -15.44 23.64
CA SER A 395 30.36 -16.56 24.03
C SER A 395 29.75 -17.37 25.17
N GLN A 396 30.18 -18.63 25.30
CA GLN A 396 29.73 -19.50 26.38
C GLN A 396 30.01 -18.92 27.78
N THR A 397 31.10 -18.17 27.93
CA THR A 397 31.46 -17.48 29.17
C THR A 397 30.52 -16.33 29.49
N GLU A 398 30.11 -15.56 28.49
CA GLU A 398 29.16 -14.46 28.65
C GLU A 398 27.76 -14.97 28.98
N CYS A 399 27.27 -16.01 28.30
CA CYS A 399 25.98 -16.64 28.64
C CYS A 399 25.95 -17.13 30.10
N LYS A 400 27.02 -17.77 30.57
CA LYS A 400 27.14 -18.22 31.98
C LYS A 400 27.10 -17.04 32.96
N ALA A 401 27.79 -15.95 32.66
CA ALA A 401 27.79 -14.75 33.50
C ALA A 401 26.41 -14.09 33.52
N LEU A 402 25.79 -13.90 32.35
CA LEU A 402 24.49 -13.26 32.19
C LEU A 402 23.34 -14.07 32.81
N ARG A 403 23.47 -15.40 32.86
CA ARG A 403 22.51 -16.30 33.50
C ARG A 403 22.56 -16.27 35.03
N SER A 404 23.69 -15.88 35.62
CA SER A 404 23.88 -15.90 37.07
C SER A 404 22.83 -15.05 37.78
N SER A 405 22.18 -15.62 38.80
CA SER A 405 21.22 -14.91 39.66
C SER A 405 21.90 -13.98 40.67
N PHE A 406 23.23 -14.09 40.82
CA PHE A 406 24.02 -13.21 41.67
C PHE A 406 24.52 -12.01 40.85
N PRO A 407 24.46 -10.77 41.39
CA PRO A 407 24.96 -9.59 40.69
C PRO A 407 26.47 -9.73 40.46
N ASP A 408 26.86 -10.10 39.24
CA ASP A 408 28.24 -10.01 38.78
C ASP A 408 28.48 -8.57 38.32
N PRO A 409 29.47 -7.85 38.88
CA PRO A 409 29.85 -6.50 38.42
C PRO A 409 30.11 -6.42 36.91
N HIS A 410 30.49 -7.52 36.27
CA HIS A 410 30.74 -7.59 34.83
C HIS A 410 29.47 -7.79 34.01
N SER A 411 28.34 -8.18 34.60
CA SER A 411 27.08 -8.41 33.85
C SER A 411 26.60 -7.15 33.12
N GLU A 412 26.67 -5.98 33.78
CA GLU A 412 26.27 -4.72 33.16
C GLU A 412 27.22 -4.32 32.02
N GLN A 413 28.52 -4.57 32.20
CA GLN A 413 29.51 -4.33 31.15
C GLN A 413 29.29 -5.25 29.95
N ILE A 414 29.05 -6.55 30.18
CA ILE A 414 28.74 -7.52 29.12
C ILE A 414 27.46 -7.13 28.38
N LEU A 415 26.41 -6.68 29.08
CA LEU A 415 25.18 -6.21 28.45
C LEU A 415 25.43 -5.00 27.54
N LYS A 416 26.24 -4.05 27.99
CA LYS A 416 26.61 -2.88 27.19
C LYS A 416 27.41 -3.26 25.95
N GLU A 417 28.42 -4.13 26.10
CA GLU A 417 29.21 -4.64 24.97
C GLU A 417 28.38 -5.53 24.02
N LEU A 418 27.37 -6.24 24.55
CA LEU A 418 26.40 -6.99 23.75
C LEU A 418 25.47 -6.06 22.96
N GLU A 419 24.99 -4.99 23.58
CA GLU A 419 24.17 -3.97 22.92
C GLU A 419 24.94 -3.33 21.76
N GLU A 420 26.20 -2.95 21.96
CA GLU A 420 27.07 -2.44 20.89
C GLU A 420 27.24 -3.45 19.73
N ARG A 421 27.38 -4.76 20.03
CA ARG A 421 27.44 -5.81 19.00
C ARG A 421 26.12 -5.99 18.25
N ILE A 422 24.99 -5.88 18.95
CA ILE A 422 23.66 -6.02 18.37
C ILE A 422 23.32 -4.81 17.50
N GLU A 423 23.74 -3.60 17.90
CA GLU A 423 23.56 -2.37 17.11
C GLU A 423 24.25 -2.44 15.74
N ILE A 424 25.31 -3.24 15.59
CA ILE A 424 25.94 -3.49 14.27
C ILE A 424 24.97 -4.19 13.31
N LEU A 425 24.16 -5.12 13.82
CA LEU A 425 23.18 -5.88 13.03
C LEU A 425 21.82 -5.18 12.96
N TRP A 426 21.41 -4.53 14.05
CA TRP A 426 20.15 -3.81 14.21
C TRP A 426 20.39 -2.44 14.86
N PRO A 427 20.63 -1.39 14.08
CA PRO A 427 21.06 -0.08 14.60
C PRO A 427 20.13 0.62 15.59
N THR A 428 18.85 0.25 15.62
CA THR A 428 17.85 0.81 16.55
C THR A 428 17.59 -0.08 17.77
N ALA A 429 18.23 -1.26 17.84
CA ALA A 429 18.03 -2.20 18.93
C ALA A 429 18.48 -1.60 20.26
N LYS A 430 17.64 -1.75 21.28
CA LYS A 430 17.95 -1.38 22.67
C LYS A 430 17.66 -2.51 23.64
N PHE A 431 18.55 -2.69 24.60
CA PHE A 431 18.35 -3.66 25.68
C PHE A 431 17.05 -3.35 26.42
N THR A 432 16.23 -4.38 26.64
CA THR A 432 14.93 -4.22 27.30
C THR A 432 14.79 -5.11 28.52
N ASP A 433 15.06 -6.40 28.38
CA ASP A 433 14.85 -7.37 29.45
C ASP A 433 15.87 -8.52 29.41
N ARG A 434 16.13 -9.08 30.58
CA ARG A 434 16.88 -10.31 30.78
C ARG A 434 16.19 -11.12 31.88
N ALA A 435 15.66 -12.28 31.50
CA ALA A 435 14.92 -13.11 32.43
C ALA A 435 15.18 -14.61 32.24
N CYS A 436 15.03 -15.38 33.31
CA CYS A 436 15.05 -16.83 33.32
C CYS A 436 13.70 -17.35 33.82
N SER A 437 12.95 -18.04 32.97
CA SER A 437 11.65 -18.62 33.36
C SER A 437 11.42 -19.95 32.66
N ARG A 438 10.77 -20.89 33.35
CA ARG A 438 10.28 -22.13 32.71
C ARG A 438 8.96 -21.92 31.98
N GLU A 439 8.23 -20.86 32.32
CA GLU A 439 6.98 -20.50 31.66
C GLU A 439 7.26 -19.77 30.37
N SER A 440 6.38 -19.96 29.38
CA SER A 440 6.49 -19.25 28.11
C SER A 440 6.11 -17.79 28.29
N ARG A 441 6.93 -16.91 27.72
CA ARG A 441 6.76 -15.46 27.76
C ARG A 441 6.95 -14.87 26.38
N THR A 442 6.31 -13.73 26.15
CA THR A 442 6.41 -12.97 24.90
C THR A 442 7.19 -11.70 25.16
N ALA A 443 8.09 -11.35 24.23
CA ALA A 443 8.77 -10.05 24.26
C ALA A 443 7.76 -8.89 24.28
N ALA A 444 8.09 -7.82 25.01
CA ALA A 444 7.18 -6.69 25.22
C ALA A 444 6.97 -5.81 23.97
N CYS A 445 7.86 -5.91 22.98
CA CYS A 445 7.82 -5.15 21.74
C CYS A 445 7.49 -6.06 20.54
N SER A 446 6.93 -5.48 19.49
CA SER A 446 6.60 -6.20 18.25
C SER A 446 7.83 -6.66 17.49
N ARG A 447 8.90 -5.84 17.46
CA ARG A 447 10.15 -6.12 16.76
C ARG A 447 11.25 -6.48 17.75
N ALA A 448 11.20 -7.72 18.23
CA ALA A 448 12.10 -8.22 19.25
C ALA A 448 13.23 -9.08 18.66
N VAL A 449 14.45 -8.82 19.10
CA VAL A 449 15.60 -9.72 18.96
C VAL A 449 15.78 -10.44 20.29
N VAL A 450 15.51 -11.75 20.32
CA VAL A 450 15.60 -12.57 21.52
C VAL A 450 16.75 -13.55 21.37
N LEU A 451 17.72 -13.49 22.28
CA LEU A 451 18.88 -14.39 22.28
C LEU A 451 18.85 -15.28 23.51
N SER A 452 19.06 -16.59 23.31
CA SER A 452 19.23 -17.52 24.42
C SER A 452 20.55 -17.27 25.15
N ILE A 453 20.49 -17.37 26.48
CA ILE A 453 21.65 -17.41 27.37
C ILE A 453 21.67 -18.71 28.17
N GLU A 454 20.97 -19.76 27.72
CA GLU A 454 21.15 -21.09 28.29
C GLU A 454 22.53 -21.66 27.92
N ASN A 455 22.95 -22.71 28.62
CA ASN A 455 24.25 -23.31 28.36
C ASN A 455 24.28 -24.09 27.04
N ASP A 456 23.17 -24.72 26.66
CA ASP A 456 23.17 -25.69 25.56
C ASP A 456 22.88 -25.04 24.20
N ASP A 457 22.28 -23.85 24.18
CA ASP A 457 21.92 -23.07 22.99
C ASP A 457 22.32 -21.59 23.12
N CYS A 458 23.45 -21.30 23.79
CA CYS A 458 23.98 -19.94 23.95
C CYS A 458 24.05 -19.20 22.61
N SER A 459 23.56 -17.96 22.59
CA SER A 459 23.44 -17.10 21.40
C SER A 459 22.42 -17.56 20.34
N GLU A 460 21.62 -18.58 20.59
CA GLU A 460 20.56 -19.01 19.68
C GLU A 460 19.50 -17.91 19.54
N TRP A 461 19.06 -17.66 18.29
CA TRP A 461 18.04 -16.66 18.02
C TRP A 461 16.64 -17.22 18.23
N LEU A 462 16.07 -16.91 19.39
CA LEU A 462 14.77 -17.39 19.80
C LEU A 462 13.63 -16.57 19.17
N GLY A 463 12.43 -17.16 19.20
CA GLY A 463 11.21 -16.46 18.85
C GLY A 463 10.78 -15.41 19.88
N ALA A 464 9.90 -14.49 19.48
CA ALA A 464 9.31 -13.51 20.40
C ALA A 464 8.65 -14.21 21.60
N MET A 465 7.93 -15.30 21.34
CA MET A 465 7.47 -16.25 22.36
C MET A 465 8.58 -17.28 22.62
N HIS A 466 9.09 -17.31 23.86
CA HIS A 466 10.23 -18.13 24.24
C HIS A 466 10.12 -18.64 25.69
N THR A 467 10.99 -19.59 26.05
CA THR A 467 11.16 -20.13 27.41
C THR A 467 12.64 -20.14 27.76
N GLY A 468 12.99 -20.40 29.03
CA GLY A 468 14.36 -20.47 29.50
C GLY A 468 14.93 -19.10 29.89
N CYS A 469 16.26 -19.03 29.90
CA CYS A 469 17.03 -17.82 30.10
C CYS A 469 17.31 -17.13 28.76
N ALA A 470 16.83 -15.89 28.60
CA ALA A 470 17.01 -15.14 27.38
C ALA A 470 17.21 -13.64 27.68
N ILE A 471 17.81 -12.96 26.71
CA ILE A 471 17.94 -11.50 26.66
C ILE A 471 17.11 -10.98 25.49
N VAL A 472 16.41 -9.87 25.71
CA VAL A 472 15.52 -9.24 24.75
C VAL A 472 16.02 -7.83 24.42
N PHE A 473 16.13 -7.57 23.12
CA PHE A 473 16.35 -6.25 22.55
C PHE A 473 15.15 -5.86 21.70
N CYS A 474 14.79 -4.59 21.70
CA CYS A 474 13.68 -4.04 20.94
C CYS A 474 14.19 -3.02 19.92
N THR A 475 13.75 -3.12 18.66
CA THR A 475 14.20 -2.28 17.54
C THR A 475 13.15 -1.31 17.05
#